data_AF-M1ZQ65-F1
#
_entry.id   AF-M1ZQ65-F1
#
_cell.length_a   1.000
_cell.length_b   1.000
_cell.length_c   1.000
_cell.angle_alpha   90.00
_cell.angle_beta   90.00
_cell.angle_gamma   90.00
#
_symmetry.space_group_name_H-M   'P 1'
#
loop_
_entity.id
_entity.type
_entity.pdbx_description
1 polymer ?
#
loop_
_entity_poly.entity_id
_entity_poly.type
_entity_poly.pdbx_seq_one_letter_code
_entity_poly.pdbx_strand_id
1 'polypeptide(L)'
;MNSRNESEVQAERKKSNILFNITIGLIIILIGLIIFTFIVLVKKISNLAEISDKLKELSNNEGDLTSRIQSNSKDEVGEIASSFNNLLESLQNLIIQIINTTLDIKKQSDEFIRISRCKYFRNSRQN
;
A
#
# COMPACT_ATOMS: atom_id res chain seq x y z
N MET A 1 21.97 49.87 -54.34
CA MET A 1 20.77 49.04 -54.57
C MET A 1 20.94 47.62 -53.98
N ASN A 2 22.06 46.92 -54.24
CA ASN A 2 22.27 45.53 -53.77
C ASN A 2 22.33 45.31 -52.24
N SER A 3 22.93 46.24 -51.49
CA SER A 3 23.10 46.11 -50.03
C SER A 3 21.79 46.09 -49.23
N ARG A 4 20.70 46.66 -49.79
CA ARG A 4 19.38 46.66 -49.14
C ARG A 4 18.70 45.29 -49.27
N ASN A 5 18.81 44.66 -50.44
CA ASN A 5 18.25 43.32 -50.69
C ASN A 5 18.94 42.25 -49.83
N GLU A 6 20.26 42.37 -49.61
CA GLU A 6 21.00 41.45 -48.73
C GLU A 6 20.59 41.59 -47.26
N SER A 7 20.24 42.80 -46.80
CA SER A 7 19.78 43.03 -45.42
C SER A 7 18.39 42.46 -45.14
N GLU A 8 17.48 42.50 -46.12
CA GLU A 8 16.12 41.95 -46.00
C GLU A 8 16.16 40.41 -45.99
N VAL A 9 16.97 39.80 -46.85
CA VAL A 9 17.18 38.34 -46.90
C VAL A 9 17.81 37.81 -45.60
N GLN A 10 18.74 38.56 -45.00
CA GLN A 10 19.33 38.18 -43.71
C GLN A 10 18.34 38.28 -42.54
N ALA A 11 17.43 39.27 -42.55
CA ALA A 11 16.41 39.42 -41.53
C ALA A 11 15.40 38.26 -41.56
N GLU A 12 15.02 37.80 -42.75
CA GLU A 12 14.11 36.67 -42.92
C GLU A 12 14.73 35.34 -42.46
N ARG A 13 16.02 35.10 -42.80
CA ARG A 13 16.77 33.93 -42.33
C ARG A 13 16.93 33.91 -40.81
N LYS A 14 17.19 35.06 -40.18
CA LYS A 14 17.27 35.16 -38.71
C LYS A 14 15.95 34.81 -38.03
N LYS A 15 14.81 35.26 -38.58
CA LYS A 15 13.48 34.88 -38.08
C LYS A 15 13.24 33.38 -38.20
N SER A 16 13.57 32.77 -39.34
CA SER A 16 13.45 31.32 -39.55
C SER A 16 14.27 30.51 -38.54
N ASN A 17 15.52 30.90 -38.31
CA ASN A 17 16.40 30.23 -37.34
C ASN A 17 15.89 30.36 -35.90
N ILE A 18 15.34 31.52 -35.52
CA ILE A 18 14.75 31.73 -34.20
C ILE A 18 13.53 30.83 -34.01
N LEU A 19 12.62 30.76 -34.99
CA LEU A 19 11.44 29.90 -34.93
C LEU A 19 11.82 28.41 -34.87
N PHE A 20 12.85 28.00 -35.60
CA PHE A 20 13.37 26.63 -35.57
C PHE A 20 13.92 26.26 -34.19
N ASN A 21 14.74 27.13 -33.59
CA ASN A 21 15.29 26.89 -32.25
C ASN A 21 14.21 26.85 -31.16
N ILE A 22 13.20 27.72 -31.25
CA ILE A 22 12.05 27.70 -30.34
C ILE A 22 11.29 26.38 -30.47
N THR A 23 11.04 25.92 -31.71
CA THR A 23 10.34 24.66 -31.97
C THR A 23 11.09 23.47 -31.37
N ILE A 24 12.41 23.39 -31.56
CA ILE A 24 13.23 22.34 -30.94
C ILE A 24 13.17 22.42 -29.41
N GLY A 25 13.29 23.62 -28.84
CA GLY A 25 13.19 23.82 -27.39
C GLY A 25 11.87 23.31 -26.83
N LEU A 26 10.74 23.61 -27.49
CA LEU A 26 9.43 23.12 -27.10
C LEU A 26 9.31 21.60 -27.18
N ILE A 27 9.86 20.97 -28.22
CA ILE A 27 9.87 19.51 -28.35
C ILE A 27 10.65 18.85 -27.21
N ILE A 28 11.82 19.40 -26.86
CA ILE A 28 12.64 18.88 -25.75
C ILE A 28 11.88 18.97 -24.42
N ILE A 29 11.22 20.10 -24.16
CA ILE A 29 10.41 20.29 -22.96
C ILE A 29 9.24 19.29 -22.93
N LEU A 30 8.56 19.11 -24.06
CA LEU A 30 7.44 18.16 -24.18
C LEU A 30 7.89 16.72 -23.87
N ILE A 31 9.01 16.29 -24.46
CA ILE A 31 9.58 14.96 -24.22
C ILE A 31 9.97 14.81 -22.74
N GLY A 32 10.60 15.83 -22.15
CA GLY A 32 10.95 15.83 -20.73
C GLY A 32 9.73 15.67 -19.82
N LEU A 33 8.63 16.37 -20.13
CA LEU A 33 7.38 16.24 -19.40
C LEU A 33 6.78 14.84 -19.54
N ILE A 34 6.78 14.26 -20.74
CA ILE A 34 6.27 12.90 -20.96
C ILE A 34 7.05 11.88 -20.12
N ILE A 35 8.38 11.94 -20.15
CA ILE A 35 9.25 11.03 -19.39
C ILE A 35 9.03 11.21 -17.89
N PHE A 36 9.00 12.46 -17.40
CA PHE A 36 8.76 12.76 -15.99
C PHE A 36 7.42 12.19 -15.51
N THR A 37 6.35 12.42 -16.28
CA THR A 37 5.00 11.95 -15.95
C THR A 37 4.95 10.42 -15.96
N PHE A 38 5.60 9.76 -16.93
CA PHE A 38 5.68 8.30 -17.01
C PHE A 38 6.37 7.71 -15.77
N ILE A 39 7.51 8.27 -15.35
CA ILE A 39 8.24 7.79 -14.16
C ILE A 39 7.39 7.91 -12.89
N VAL A 40 6.70 9.04 -12.71
CA VAL A 40 5.83 9.26 -11.55
C VAL A 40 4.66 8.27 -11.52
N LEU A 41 4.03 8.04 -12.68
CA LEU A 41 2.92 7.10 -12.80
C LEU A 41 3.35 5.66 -12.51
N VAL A 42 4.47 5.20 -13.09
CA VAL A 42 4.98 3.84 -12.86
C VAL A 42 5.28 3.61 -11.38
N LYS A 43 5.87 4.60 -10.70
CA LYS A 43 6.17 4.50 -9.27
C LYS A 43 4.90 4.39 -8.42
N LYS A 44 3.86 5.16 -8.74
CA LYS A 44 2.55 5.07 -8.05
C LYS A 44 1.87 3.73 -8.28
N ILE A 45 1.88 3.21 -9.52
CA ILE A 45 1.26 1.93 -9.87
C ILE A 45 1.98 0.75 -9.21
N SER A 46 3.31 0.80 -9.11
CA SER A 46 4.10 -0.25 -8.44
C SER A 46 3.70 -0.42 -6.97
N ASN A 47 3.45 0.68 -6.25
CA ASN A 47 3.00 0.62 -4.85
C ASN A 47 1.61 -0.03 -4.73
N LEU A 48 0.72 0.17 -5.71
CA LEU A 48 -0.59 -0.50 -5.73
C LEU A 48 -0.46 -2.00 -5.96
N ALA A 49 0.43 -2.41 -6.86
CA ALA A 49 0.69 -3.83 -7.12
C ALA A 49 1.20 -4.54 -5.86
N GLU A 50 2.10 -3.90 -5.09
CA GLU A 50 2.59 -4.45 -3.83
C GLU A 50 1.46 -4.69 -2.81
N ILE A 51 0.51 -3.75 -2.68
CA ILE A 51 -0.65 -3.92 -1.81
C ILE A 51 -1.51 -5.11 -2.25
N SER A 52 -1.75 -5.23 -3.56
CA SER A 52 -2.51 -6.35 -4.13
C SER A 52 -1.81 -7.69 -3.91
N ASP A 53 -0.50 -7.75 -4.10
CA ASP A 53 0.28 -8.97 -3.90
C ASP A 53 0.30 -9.38 -2.44
N LYS A 54 0.40 -8.42 -1.51
CA LYS A 54 0.30 -8.70 -0.08
C LYS A 54 -1.07 -9.23 0.34
N LEU A 55 -2.14 -8.69 -0.23
CA LEU A 55 -3.49 -9.24 -0.05
C LEU A 55 -3.60 -10.69 -0.55
N LYS A 56 -3.02 -10.97 -1.72
CA LYS A 56 -3.00 -12.31 -2.31
C LYS A 56 -2.16 -13.28 -1.49
N GLU A 57 -1.04 -12.81 -0.97
CA GLU A 57 -0.13 -13.54 -0.08
C GLU A 57 -0.85 -13.91 1.22
N LEU A 58 -1.60 -12.99 1.85
CA LEU A 58 -2.42 -13.30 3.02
C LEU A 58 -3.48 -14.37 2.74
N SER A 59 -4.14 -14.30 1.59
CA SER A 59 -5.16 -15.29 1.21
C SER A 59 -4.56 -16.67 0.94
N ASN A 60 -3.29 -16.76 0.54
CA ASN A 60 -2.64 -18.01 0.15
C ASN A 60 -1.78 -18.62 1.27
N ASN A 61 -1.11 -17.81 2.09
CA ASN A 61 -0.22 -18.25 3.17
C ASN A 61 -0.99 -18.51 4.48
N GLU A 62 -2.10 -19.24 4.39
CA GLU A 62 -2.91 -19.69 5.55
C GLU A 62 -3.39 -18.56 6.48
N GLY A 63 -3.40 -17.31 6.01
CA GLY A 63 -3.77 -16.16 6.83
C GLY A 63 -2.69 -15.72 7.82
N ASP A 64 -1.41 -15.80 7.48
CA ASP A 64 -0.34 -15.17 8.28
C ASP A 64 -0.53 -13.64 8.35
N LEU A 65 -1.28 -13.20 9.36
CA LEU A 65 -1.59 -11.79 9.57
C LEU A 65 -0.38 -10.97 9.99
N THR A 66 0.81 -11.54 10.25
CA THR A 66 1.97 -10.77 10.78
C THR A 66 2.62 -9.87 9.72
N SER A 67 2.41 -10.18 8.44
CA SER A 67 2.89 -9.37 7.32
C SER A 67 2.30 -7.96 7.35
N ARG A 68 3.11 -6.96 7.01
CA ARG A 68 2.72 -5.54 6.97
C ARG A 68 3.21 -4.91 5.67
N ILE A 69 2.46 -3.94 5.18
CA ILE A 69 2.84 -3.16 4.00
C ILE A 69 3.71 -1.99 4.46
N GLN A 70 4.95 -1.92 3.96
CA GLN A 70 5.86 -0.80 4.22
C GLN A 70 5.73 0.22 3.09
N SER A 71 4.81 1.17 3.24
CA SER A 71 4.67 2.27 2.27
C SER A 71 5.32 3.54 2.80
N ASN A 72 6.37 4.00 2.11
CA ASN A 72 6.95 5.34 2.33
C ASN A 72 6.18 6.43 1.55
N SER A 73 5.06 6.09 0.92
CA SER A 73 4.25 7.03 0.16
C SER A 73 3.49 7.95 1.10
N LYS A 74 3.54 9.26 0.84
CA LYS A 74 2.78 10.28 1.59
C LYS A 74 1.50 10.72 0.88
N ASP A 75 1.07 9.93 -0.10
CA ASP A 75 -0.13 10.17 -0.91
C ASP A 75 -1.23 9.17 -0.53
N GLU A 76 -2.32 9.16 -1.29
CA GLU A 76 -3.49 8.32 -1.05
C GLU A 76 -3.15 6.82 -0.98
N VAL A 77 -2.09 6.40 -1.67
CA VAL A 77 -1.61 5.00 -1.63
C VAL A 77 -1.02 4.66 -0.26
N GLY A 78 -0.31 5.61 0.37
CA GLY A 78 0.19 5.46 1.73
C GLY A 78 -0.93 5.35 2.76
N GLU A 79 -1.99 6.12 2.59
CA GLU A 79 -3.17 6.08 3.45
C GLU A 79 -3.90 4.71 3.37
N ILE A 80 -4.02 4.15 2.17
CA ILE A 80 -4.58 2.81 1.96
C ILE A 80 -3.72 1.75 2.65
N ALA A 81 -2.39 1.81 2.49
CA ALA A 81 -1.46 0.89 3.15
C ALA A 81 -1.56 0.96 4.68
N SER A 82 -1.70 2.17 5.24
CA SER A 82 -1.88 2.36 6.68
C SER A 82 -3.22 1.80 7.18
N SER A 83 -4.31 2.09 6.47
CA SER A 83 -5.66 1.58 6.80
C SER A 83 -5.71 0.06 6.78
N PHE A 84 -5.02 -0.55 5.82
CA PHE A 84 -4.88 -1.99 5.72
C PHE A 84 -4.12 -2.60 6.89
N ASN A 85 -2.98 -2.00 7.28
CA ASN A 85 -2.22 -2.46 8.46
C ASN A 85 -3.06 -2.39 9.75
N ASN A 86 -3.87 -1.34 9.92
CA ASN A 86 -4.77 -1.20 11.06
C ASN A 86 -5.89 -2.26 11.08
N LEU A 87 -6.40 -2.63 9.90
CA LEU A 87 -7.36 -3.72 9.76
C LEU A 87 -6.72 -5.05 10.19
N LEU A 88 -5.49 -5.34 9.76
CA LEU A 88 -4.76 -6.56 10.16
C LEU A 88 -4.52 -6.60 11.67
N GLU A 89 -4.15 -5.48 12.29
CA GLU A 89 -4.01 -5.39 13.74
C GLU A 89 -5.33 -5.67 14.47
N SER A 90 -6.43 -5.11 13.97
CA SER A 90 -7.76 -5.35 14.54
C SER A 90 -8.17 -6.83 14.45
N LEU A 91 -7.87 -7.48 13.31
CA LEU A 91 -8.11 -8.90 13.12
C LEU A 91 -7.27 -9.77 14.06
N GLN A 92 -5.98 -9.47 14.22
CA GLN A 92 -5.11 -10.17 15.17
C GLN A 92 -5.63 -10.07 16.60
N ASN A 93 -5.99 -8.85 17.03
CA ASN A 93 -6.52 -8.61 18.37
C ASN A 93 -7.82 -9.38 18.62
N LEU A 94 -8.70 -9.45 17.62
CA LEU A 94 -9.93 -10.23 17.68
C LEU A 94 -9.64 -11.73 17.85
N ILE A 95 -8.68 -12.28 17.11
CA ILE A 95 -8.27 -13.69 17.24
C ILE A 95 -7.70 -13.97 18.64
N ILE A 96 -6.85 -13.08 19.15
CA ILE A 96 -6.28 -13.21 20.51
C ILE A 96 -7.39 -13.24 21.57
N GLN A 97 -8.40 -12.36 21.43
CA GLN A 97 -9.55 -12.35 22.34
C GLN A 97 -10.35 -13.65 22.29
N ILE A 98 -10.56 -14.23 21.10
CA ILE A 98 -11.25 -15.52 20.94
C ILE A 98 -10.46 -16.65 21.64
N ILE A 99 -9.14 -16.68 21.47
CA ILE A 99 -8.28 -17.68 22.11
C ILE A 99 -8.37 -17.54 23.64
N ASN A 100 -8.25 -16.32 24.17
CA ASN A 100 -8.36 -16.07 25.61
C ASN A 100 -9.72 -16.50 26.16
N THR A 101 -10.81 -16.15 25.46
CA THR A 101 -12.17 -16.55 25.85
C THR A 101 -12.31 -18.07 25.87
N THR A 102 -11.74 -18.76 24.88
CA THR A 102 -11.78 -20.24 24.81
C THR A 102 -11.00 -20.88 25.96
N LEU A 103 -9.85 -20.31 26.34
CA LEU A 103 -9.06 -20.77 27.50
C LEU A 103 -9.80 -20.56 28.82
N ASP A 104 -10.51 -19.43 28.95
CA ASP A 104 -11.31 -19.15 30.13
C ASP A 104 -12.51 -20.11 30.25
N ILE A 105 -13.18 -20.42 29.14
CA ILE A 105 -14.24 -21.44 29.09
C ILE A 105 -13.68 -22.81 29.50
N LYS A 106 -12.49 -23.17 29.00
CA LYS A 106 -11.84 -24.45 29.36
C LYS A 106 -11.54 -24.51 30.86
N LYS A 107 -10.98 -23.46 31.45
CA LYS A 107 -10.72 -23.38 32.90
C LYS A 107 -12.00 -23.56 33.72
N GLN A 108 -13.08 -22.87 33.33
CA GLN A 108 -14.37 -22.97 34.02
C GLN A 108 -14.94 -24.39 33.94
N SER A 109 -14.82 -25.06 32.78
CA SER A 109 -15.25 -26.45 32.60
C SER A 109 -14.45 -27.41 33.49
N ASP A 110 -13.12 -27.27 33.51
CA ASP A 110 -12.24 -28.10 34.36
C ASP A 110 -12.58 -27.91 35.86
N GLU A 111 -12.87 -26.68 36.28
CA GLU A 111 -13.30 -26.38 37.64
C GLU A 111 -14.67 -26.98 37.97
N PHE A 112 -15.64 -26.89 37.06
CA PHE A 112 -16.96 -27.51 37.22
C PHE A 112 -16.87 -29.03 37.38
N ILE A 113 -16.03 -29.69 36.58
CA ILE A 113 -15.76 -31.13 36.68
C ILE A 113 -15.14 -31.46 38.05
N ARG A 114 -14.18 -30.64 38.51
CA ARG A 114 -13.54 -30.81 39.83
C ARG A 114 -14.56 -30.69 40.97
N ILE A 115 -15.41 -29.67 40.94
CA ILE A 115 -16.46 -29.45 41.96
C ILE A 115 -17.45 -30.60 41.95
N SER A 116 -17.92 -31.01 40.77
CA SER A 116 -18.86 -32.13 40.61
C SER A 116 -18.28 -33.40 41.20
N ARG A 117 -17.03 -33.76 40.84
CA ARG A 117 -16.34 -34.94 41.37
C ARG A 117 -16.16 -34.88 42.90
N CYS A 118 -15.80 -33.71 43.43
CA CYS A 118 -15.68 -33.51 44.88
C CYS A 118 -17.02 -33.72 45.59
N LYS A 119 -18.12 -33.24 45.00
CA LYS A 119 -19.47 -33.41 45.55
C LYS A 119 -19.91 -34.87 45.56
N TYR A 120 -19.65 -35.62 44.48
CA TYR A 120 -19.89 -37.08 44.43
C TYR A 120 -19.08 -37.85 45.49
N PHE A 121 -17.78 -37.53 45.63
CA PHE A 121 -16.93 -38.20 46.62
C PHE A 121 -17.34 -37.92 48.06
N ARG A 122 -17.80 -36.70 48.38
CA ARG A 122 -18.34 -36.36 49.71
C ARG A 122 -19.61 -37.14 50.02
N ASN A 123 -20.51 -37.27 49.04
CA ASN A 123 -21.79 -37.95 49.23
C ASN A 123 -21.62 -39.47 49.48
N SER A 124 -20.67 -40.12 48.81
CA SER A 124 -20.33 -41.53 49.04
C SER A 124 -19.61 -41.84 50.35
N ARG A 125 -19.15 -40.82 51.11
CA ARG A 125 -18.55 -41.00 52.44
C ARG A 125 -19.52 -40.77 53.59
N GLN A 126 -20.72 -40.25 53.33
CA GLN A 126 -21.74 -39.97 54.35
C GLN A 126 -22.86 -41.04 54.42
N ASN A 127 -22.89 -41.98 53.47
CA ASN A 127 -23.68 -43.21 53.53
C ASN A 127 -22.75 -44.39 53.80
#